data_AF-A0A8T2IXP1-F1
#
_entry.id   AF-A0A8T2IXP1-F1
#
_cell.length_a   1.000
_cell.length_b   1.000
_cell.length_c   1.000
_cell.angle_alpha   90.00
_cell.angle_beta   90.00
_cell.angle_gamma   90.00
#
_symmetry.space_group_name_H-M   'P 1'
#
loop_
_entity.id
_entity.type
_entity.pdbx_description
1 polymer ?
#
loop_
_entity_poly.entity_id
_entity_poly.type
_entity_poly.pdbx_seq_one_letter_code
_entity_poly.pdbx_strand_id
1 'polypeptide(L)'
;MQKRGAPGDEDKDAKKRKLLEEIGNGHLQYFSSKDESFYELNAKHIPENVHQSAQKAFLSLFHHGCLFRDLVRLKGYKMESKPSALKDEKKDICCMDLYNVQLINYMDPQDMDYLKEEPYFDDFNQTHQHCVLAGFQPRFSSTHRVAECSRGTLKYIKSRCHTALENLCMNTDTEEASLNTLQRSVLYQTEEIHNEVEFEWLRQFWFQGKRYNKCTNFWMAAMTDLEDLWKQMEMMTSLVLKAIEKRSHAPEATCRILKTILPLLLVRQNLREEWRQ
;
A
#
# COMPACT_ATOMS: atom_id res chain seq x y z
N MET A 1 16.30 -3.03 8.16
CA MET A 1 14.95 -3.33 8.66
C MET A 1 15.03 -4.53 9.59
N GLN A 2 14.87 -4.32 10.90
CA GLN A 2 14.47 -5.43 11.77
C GLN A 2 13.08 -5.86 11.31
N LYS A 3 12.93 -7.13 10.93
CA LYS A 3 11.61 -7.74 10.76
C LYS A 3 10.86 -7.50 12.07
N ARG A 4 9.91 -6.59 12.07
CA ARG A 4 8.83 -6.63 13.05
C ARG A 4 7.95 -7.79 12.63
N GLY A 5 8.34 -9.01 13.04
CA GLY A 5 7.38 -10.11 13.09
C GLY A 5 6.22 -9.60 13.94
N ALA A 6 5.02 -9.55 13.38
CA ALA A 6 3.86 -9.20 14.16
C ALA A 6 3.78 -10.21 15.32
N PRO A 7 3.44 -9.81 16.56
CA PRO A 7 3.37 -10.71 17.71
C PRO A 7 2.41 -11.92 17.55
N GLY A 8 1.69 -12.01 16.43
CA GLY A 8 0.79 -13.12 16.08
C GLY A 8 1.28 -14.06 14.98
N ASP A 9 2.47 -13.86 14.38
CA ASP A 9 2.96 -14.77 13.33
C ASP A 9 3.42 -16.12 13.89
N GLU A 10 4.08 -16.14 15.05
CA GLU A 10 4.51 -17.40 15.68
C GLU A 10 3.33 -18.26 16.15
N ASP A 11 2.27 -17.62 16.67
CA ASP A 11 1.04 -18.29 17.10
C ASP A 11 0.24 -18.83 15.90
N LYS A 12 0.21 -18.11 14.78
CA LYS A 12 -0.38 -18.59 13.52
C LYS A 12 0.41 -19.78 12.95
N ASP A 13 1.73 -19.72 12.96
CA ASP A 13 2.57 -20.83 12.49
C ASP A 13 2.50 -22.05 13.42
N ALA A 14 2.30 -21.85 14.73
CA ALA A 14 2.02 -22.94 15.67
C ALA A 14 0.66 -23.59 15.41
N LYS A 15 -0.41 -22.79 15.24
CA LYS A 15 -1.75 -23.28 14.89
C LYS A 15 -1.77 -24.03 13.56
N LYS A 16 -1.07 -23.51 12.55
CA LYS A 16 -0.93 -24.18 11.24
C LYS A 16 -0.24 -25.53 11.37
N ARG A 17 0.87 -25.62 12.12
CA ARG A 17 1.56 -26.90 12.35
C ARG A 17 0.67 -27.91 13.06
N LYS A 18 -0.05 -27.49 14.10
CA LYS A 18 -1.00 -28.34 14.82
C LYS A 18 -2.12 -28.85 13.91
N LEU A 19 -2.68 -28.00 13.07
CA LEU A 19 -3.71 -28.38 12.10
C LEU A 19 -3.17 -29.40 11.08
N LEU A 20 -1.94 -29.20 10.58
CA LEU A 20 -1.30 -30.15 9.66
C LEU A 20 -1.01 -31.50 10.32
N GLU A 21 -0.65 -31.52 11.61
CA GLU A 21 -0.50 -32.74 12.39
C GLU A 21 -1.85 -33.47 12.62
N GLU A 22 -2.92 -32.71 12.89
CA GLU A 22 -4.28 -33.26 13.09
C GLU A 22 -4.90 -33.80 11.80
N ILE A 23 -4.65 -33.15 10.65
CA ILE A 23 -5.15 -33.58 9.33
C ILE A 23 -4.33 -34.75 8.76
N GLY A 24 -3.03 -34.80 9.03
CA GLY A 24 -2.12 -35.79 8.44
C GLY A 24 -2.10 -35.72 6.91
N ASN A 25 -2.35 -36.85 6.25
CA ASN A 25 -2.51 -36.95 4.78
C ASN A 25 -3.98 -36.80 4.32
N GLY A 26 -4.90 -36.44 5.22
CA GLY A 26 -6.31 -36.24 4.89
C GLY A 26 -6.58 -34.90 4.18
N HIS A 27 -7.79 -34.76 3.63
CA HIS A 27 -8.30 -33.47 3.15
C HIS A 27 -9.18 -32.83 4.23
N LEU A 28 -9.12 -31.50 4.36
CA LEU A 28 -10.13 -30.76 5.13
C LEU A 28 -11.50 -31.01 4.54
N GLN A 29 -12.45 -31.42 5.38
CA GLN A 29 -13.83 -31.55 4.99
C GLN A 29 -14.43 -30.16 4.76
N TYR A 30 -15.04 -29.94 3.61
CA TYR A 30 -15.79 -28.72 3.32
C TYR A 30 -17.29 -29.01 3.37
N PHE A 31 -18.06 -28.02 3.80
CA PHE A 31 -19.53 -28.06 3.80
C PHE A 31 -20.06 -27.03 2.81
N SER A 32 -21.17 -27.37 2.17
CA SER A 32 -21.85 -26.60 1.14
C SER A 32 -23.36 -26.66 1.38
N SER A 33 -24.15 -25.88 0.64
CA SER A 33 -25.62 -25.95 0.70
C SER A 33 -26.23 -27.31 0.32
N LYS A 34 -25.42 -28.27 -0.13
CA LYS A 34 -25.84 -29.65 -0.38
C LYS A 34 -25.73 -30.55 0.84
N ASP A 35 -25.03 -30.12 1.88
CA ASP A 35 -24.78 -30.90 3.09
C ASP A 35 -25.89 -30.63 4.12
N GLU A 36 -26.45 -31.70 4.71
CA GLU A 36 -27.58 -31.59 5.67
C GLU A 36 -27.25 -30.73 6.91
N SER A 37 -25.97 -30.64 7.26
CA SER A 37 -25.48 -29.83 8.37
C SER A 37 -25.32 -28.34 8.02
N PHE A 38 -25.53 -27.94 6.77
CA PHE A 38 -25.34 -26.55 6.32
C PHE A 38 -26.65 -25.76 6.42
N TYR A 39 -26.68 -24.78 7.32
CA TYR A 39 -27.81 -23.86 7.45
C TYR A 39 -27.65 -22.68 6.48
N GLU A 40 -28.59 -22.52 5.55
CA GLU A 40 -28.57 -21.43 4.57
C GLU A 40 -28.91 -20.08 5.24
N LEU A 41 -27.95 -19.16 5.25
CA LEU A 41 -28.18 -17.77 5.59
C LEU A 41 -28.80 -17.07 4.37
N ASN A 42 -30.12 -16.87 4.40
CA ASN A 42 -30.85 -16.18 3.34
C ASN A 42 -30.27 -14.78 3.06
N ALA A 43 -29.74 -14.59 1.85
CA ALA A 43 -29.34 -13.28 1.37
C ALA A 43 -30.57 -12.37 1.23
N LYS A 44 -30.49 -11.15 1.76
CA LYS A 44 -31.53 -10.13 1.59
C LYS A 44 -31.74 -9.86 0.10
N HIS A 45 -33.00 -9.75 -0.33
CA HIS A 45 -33.35 -9.44 -1.72
C HIS A 45 -32.79 -8.08 -2.13
N ILE A 46 -31.86 -8.06 -3.09
CA ILE A 46 -31.31 -6.84 -3.66
C ILE A 46 -32.23 -6.39 -4.82
N PRO A 47 -32.63 -5.11 -4.88
CA PRO A 47 -33.47 -4.61 -5.96
C PRO A 47 -32.86 -4.82 -7.35
N GLU A 48 -33.68 -5.22 -8.32
CA GLU A 48 -33.26 -5.53 -9.71
C GLU A 48 -32.56 -4.34 -10.40
N ASN A 49 -33.03 -3.12 -10.15
CA ASN A 49 -32.41 -1.91 -10.70
C ASN A 49 -30.96 -1.71 -10.21
N VAL A 50 -30.68 -2.08 -8.96
CA VAL A 50 -29.32 -2.01 -8.39
C VAL A 50 -28.44 -3.09 -9.01
N HIS A 51 -28.96 -4.31 -9.18
CA HIS A 51 -28.26 -5.39 -9.89
C HIS A 51 -27.86 -4.99 -11.31
N GLN A 52 -28.81 -4.49 -12.10
CA GLN A 52 -28.55 -4.09 -13.49
C GLN A 52 -27.58 -2.91 -13.58
N SER A 53 -27.71 -1.92 -12.68
CA SER A 53 -26.81 -0.76 -12.65
C SER A 53 -25.37 -1.18 -12.35
N ALA A 54 -25.17 -2.04 -11.34
CA ALA A 54 -23.85 -2.55 -10.98
C ALA A 54 -23.21 -3.37 -12.11
N GLN A 55 -23.97 -4.27 -12.73
CA GLN A 55 -23.48 -5.07 -13.87
C GLN A 55 -23.04 -4.19 -15.05
N LYS A 56 -23.85 -3.17 -15.41
CA LYS A 56 -23.49 -2.21 -16.46
C LYS A 56 -22.22 -1.44 -16.12
N ALA A 57 -22.04 -1.03 -14.86
CA ALA A 57 -20.84 -0.35 -14.42
C ALA A 57 -19.59 -1.24 -14.53
N PHE A 58 -19.67 -2.52 -14.12
CA PHE A 58 -18.57 -3.47 -14.27
C PHE A 58 -18.17 -3.68 -15.73
N LEU A 59 -19.14 -3.90 -16.61
CA LEU A 59 -18.89 -4.07 -18.04
C LEU A 59 -18.27 -2.81 -18.65
N SER A 60 -18.74 -1.62 -18.26
CA SER A 60 -18.15 -0.37 -18.71
C SER A 60 -16.68 -0.26 -18.30
N LEU A 61 -16.34 -0.52 -17.03
CA LEU A 61 -14.95 -0.51 -16.55
C LEU A 61 -14.08 -1.52 -17.31
N PHE A 62 -14.62 -2.71 -17.58
CA PHE A 62 -13.93 -3.75 -18.35
C PHE A 62 -13.67 -3.31 -19.80
N HIS A 63 -14.69 -2.82 -20.51
CA HIS A 63 -14.56 -2.39 -21.91
C HIS A 63 -13.62 -1.19 -22.08
N HIS A 64 -13.52 -0.31 -21.08
CA HIS A 64 -12.55 0.80 -21.09
C HIS A 64 -11.15 0.39 -20.62
N GLY A 65 -10.93 -0.89 -20.28
CA GLY A 65 -9.62 -1.40 -19.88
C GLY A 65 -9.11 -0.82 -18.56
N CYS A 66 -10.01 -0.60 -17.60
CA CYS A 66 -9.71 -0.02 -16.29
C CYS A 66 -9.32 -1.04 -15.21
N LEU A 67 -9.26 -2.33 -15.53
CA LEU A 67 -8.91 -3.43 -14.62
C LEU A 67 -7.51 -3.93 -14.96
N PHE A 68 -6.62 -4.01 -13.97
CA PHE A 68 -5.20 -4.33 -14.18
C PHE A 68 -4.75 -5.44 -13.24
N ARG A 69 -3.84 -6.30 -13.70
CA ARG A 69 -3.10 -7.20 -12.80
C ARG A 69 -2.10 -6.37 -12.00
N ASP A 70 -2.06 -6.56 -10.70
CA ASP A 70 -1.12 -5.87 -9.82
C ASP A 70 0.15 -6.69 -9.67
N LEU A 71 1.29 -6.07 -9.87
CA LEU A 71 2.57 -6.68 -9.51
C LEU A 71 2.80 -6.50 -8.01
N VAL A 72 2.64 -7.58 -7.26
CA VAL A 72 2.70 -7.61 -5.79
C VAL A 72 3.94 -8.34 -5.31
N ARG A 73 4.38 -8.03 -4.09
CA ARG A 73 5.46 -8.76 -3.41
C ARG A 73 4.89 -9.58 -2.27
N LEU A 74 5.08 -10.90 -2.31
CA LEU A 74 4.67 -11.81 -1.23
C LEU A 74 5.88 -12.64 -0.79
N LYS A 75 6.24 -12.56 0.50
CA LYS A 75 7.39 -13.25 1.10
C LYS A 75 8.72 -13.04 0.34
N GLY A 76 8.90 -11.86 -0.26
CA GLY A 76 10.10 -11.50 -1.03
C GLY A 76 10.06 -11.85 -2.52
N TYR A 77 9.02 -12.54 -2.99
CA TYR A 77 8.83 -12.89 -4.41
C TYR A 77 7.88 -11.92 -5.09
N LYS A 78 8.22 -11.52 -6.32
CA LYS A 78 7.34 -10.73 -7.20
C LYS A 78 6.34 -11.66 -7.89
N MET A 79 5.06 -11.32 -7.85
CA MET A 79 3.98 -12.10 -8.45
C MET A 79 2.93 -11.17 -9.05
N GLU A 80 2.25 -11.61 -10.10
CA GLU A 80 1.09 -10.89 -10.65
C GLU A 80 -0.21 -11.36 -9.99
N SER A 81 -1.08 -10.41 -9.64
CA SER A 81 -2.41 -10.67 -9.10
C SER A 81 -3.45 -10.88 -10.21
N LYS A 82 -4.66 -11.28 -9.81
CA LYS A 82 -5.84 -11.27 -10.69
C LYS A 82 -6.22 -9.81 -11.02
N PRO A 83 -6.78 -9.52 -12.20
CA PRO A 83 -7.17 -8.16 -12.57
C PRO A 83 -8.08 -7.49 -11.53
N SER A 84 -7.67 -6.31 -11.05
CA SER A 84 -8.41 -5.52 -10.08
C SER A 84 -8.38 -4.02 -10.42
N ALA A 85 -9.34 -3.28 -9.88
CA ALA A 85 -9.36 -1.82 -9.89
C ALA A 85 -9.83 -1.30 -8.54
N LEU A 86 -9.13 -0.29 -8.02
CA LEU A 86 -9.56 0.42 -6.82
C LEU A 86 -10.39 1.64 -7.22
N LYS A 87 -11.59 1.77 -6.65
CA LYS A 87 -12.44 2.95 -6.75
C LYS A 87 -12.57 3.58 -5.36
N ASP A 88 -12.12 4.81 -5.22
CA ASP A 88 -12.25 5.61 -4.00
C ASP A 88 -13.56 6.41 -4.08
N GLU A 89 -14.44 6.25 -3.09
CA GLU A 89 -15.66 7.04 -2.96
C GLU A 89 -15.74 7.69 -1.56
N LYS A 90 -15.26 8.96 -1.51
CA LYS A 90 -15.60 10.07 -0.59
C LYS A 90 -14.85 10.25 0.74
N LYS A 91 -14.76 11.56 1.05
CA LYS A 91 -14.07 12.30 2.14
C LYS A 91 -14.45 11.86 3.56
N ASP A 92 -13.41 11.78 4.39
CA ASP A 92 -13.35 12.00 5.85
C ASP A 92 -14.70 11.96 6.60
N ILE A 93 -15.00 10.86 7.31
CA ILE A 93 -15.69 10.79 8.62
C ILE A 93 -15.59 9.33 9.16
N CYS A 94 -15.29 9.19 10.45
CA CYS A 94 -15.04 7.93 11.16
C CYS A 94 -16.34 7.23 11.61
N CYS A 95 -16.65 6.05 11.05
CA CYS A 95 -17.56 5.06 11.61
C CYS A 95 -17.29 3.67 10.97
N MET A 96 -17.40 2.58 11.74
CA MET A 96 -17.11 1.20 11.28
C MET A 96 -18.01 0.70 10.13
N ASP A 97 -19.13 1.37 9.83
CA ASP A 97 -20.05 1.01 8.74
C ASP A 97 -19.89 1.86 7.47
N LEU A 98 -18.90 2.77 7.42
CA LEU A 98 -18.67 3.66 6.28
C LEU A 98 -17.52 3.16 5.42
N TYR A 99 -17.83 2.32 4.43
CA TYR A 99 -16.87 1.90 3.41
C TYR A 99 -16.32 3.12 2.68
N ASN A 100 -14.98 3.29 2.69
CA ASN A 100 -14.29 4.43 2.06
C ASN A 100 -13.64 4.04 0.73
N VAL A 101 -13.43 2.74 0.47
CA VAL A 101 -12.90 2.25 -0.80
C VAL A 101 -13.60 0.98 -1.25
N GLN A 102 -13.59 0.78 -2.57
CA GLN A 102 -14.12 -0.40 -3.23
C GLN A 102 -13.01 -1.02 -4.10
N LEU A 103 -12.68 -2.29 -3.86
CA LEU A 103 -11.80 -3.06 -4.73
C LEU A 103 -12.65 -3.97 -5.63
N ILE A 104 -12.66 -3.64 -6.91
CA ILE A 104 -13.36 -4.36 -7.98
C ILE A 104 -12.41 -5.40 -8.55
N ASN A 105 -12.83 -6.66 -8.62
CA ASN A 105 -12.04 -7.74 -9.20
C ASN A 105 -12.74 -8.31 -10.43
N TYR A 106 -11.96 -8.75 -11.40
CA TYR A 106 -12.42 -9.52 -12.54
C TYR A 106 -11.50 -10.72 -12.76
N MET A 107 -12.09 -11.87 -13.07
CA MET A 107 -11.33 -13.03 -13.55
C MET A 107 -12.17 -13.77 -14.59
N ASP A 108 -11.55 -14.07 -15.72
CA ASP A 108 -11.95 -15.14 -16.61
C ASP A 108 -11.06 -16.37 -16.35
N PRO A 109 -11.59 -17.49 -15.84
CA PRO A 109 -10.84 -18.72 -15.63
C PRO A 109 -10.24 -19.29 -16.93
N GLN A 110 -10.84 -19.01 -18.10
CA GLN A 110 -10.36 -19.50 -19.39
C GLN A 110 -9.13 -18.73 -19.90
N ASP A 111 -8.98 -17.47 -19.50
CA ASP A 111 -7.85 -16.60 -19.84
C ASP A 111 -6.75 -16.58 -18.74
N MET A 112 -6.81 -17.51 -17.78
CA MET A 112 -5.86 -17.61 -16.67
C MET A 112 -5.11 -18.95 -16.72
N ASP A 113 -3.87 -18.90 -17.20
CA ASP A 113 -3.02 -20.10 -17.41
C ASP A 113 -2.72 -20.91 -16.13
N TYR A 114 -2.78 -20.27 -14.95
CA TYR A 114 -2.42 -20.90 -13.68
C TYR A 114 -3.38 -20.48 -12.56
N LEU A 115 -4.25 -21.40 -12.16
CA LEU A 115 -4.98 -21.34 -10.90
C LEU A 115 -4.34 -22.35 -9.95
N LYS A 116 -3.89 -21.87 -8.78
CA LYS A 116 -3.36 -22.74 -7.75
C LYS A 116 -4.50 -23.57 -7.17
N GLU A 117 -4.28 -24.88 -7.00
CA GLU A 117 -5.19 -25.70 -6.20
C GLU A 117 -5.23 -25.20 -4.76
N GLU A 118 -6.44 -25.07 -4.22
CA GLU A 118 -6.67 -24.58 -2.86
C GLU A 118 -6.07 -25.59 -1.86
N PRO A 119 -5.01 -25.25 -1.12
CA PRO A 119 -4.29 -26.24 -0.35
C PRO A 119 -4.98 -26.56 0.99
N TYR A 120 -5.72 -25.62 1.56
CA TYR A 120 -6.46 -25.74 2.84
C TYR A 120 -7.56 -24.66 2.88
N PHE A 121 -8.69 -24.92 3.54
CA PHE A 121 -9.78 -23.96 3.75
C PHE A 121 -9.65 -23.33 5.14
N ASP A 122 -9.61 -21.99 5.25
CA ASP A 122 -10.17 -21.26 6.41
C ASP A 122 -9.93 -19.74 6.35
N ASP A 123 -10.97 -18.85 6.14
CA ASP A 123 -11.54 -17.90 7.15
C ASP A 123 -11.61 -16.26 7.08
N PHE A 124 -12.55 -15.59 7.76
CA PHE A 124 -12.84 -14.12 7.97
C PHE A 124 -11.84 -13.15 8.72
N ASN A 125 -10.88 -12.56 8.01
CA ASN A 125 -10.04 -11.36 8.28
C ASN A 125 -9.18 -11.18 9.58
N GLN A 126 -9.53 -11.65 10.78
CA GLN A 126 -8.63 -11.58 11.96
C GLN A 126 -8.34 -12.93 12.60
N THR A 127 -9.37 -13.72 12.88
CA THR A 127 -9.26 -15.04 13.49
C THR A 127 -9.11 -16.16 12.45
N HIS A 128 -9.03 -15.78 11.18
CA HIS A 128 -9.87 -16.37 10.17
C HIS A 128 -9.26 -15.94 8.72
N GLN A 129 -8.87 -16.81 7.72
CA GLN A 129 -8.29 -16.55 6.32
C GLN A 129 -9.08 -16.95 4.96
N HIS A 130 -9.76 -16.04 4.23
CA HIS A 130 -10.71 -16.45 3.18
C HIS A 130 -10.09 -16.61 1.79
N CYS A 131 -10.67 -17.48 0.95
CA CYS A 131 -10.28 -17.65 -0.45
C CYS A 131 -11.46 -17.45 -1.42
N VAL A 132 -11.13 -17.27 -2.71
CA VAL A 132 -12.11 -17.18 -3.80
C VAL A 132 -11.90 -18.35 -4.75
N LEU A 133 -12.81 -19.32 -4.67
CA LEU A 133 -12.85 -20.46 -5.58
C LEU A 133 -13.36 -20.01 -6.95
N ALA A 134 -12.58 -20.31 -7.99
CA ALA A 134 -12.95 -20.01 -9.37
C ALA A 134 -14.01 -21.01 -9.85
N GLY A 135 -15.05 -20.50 -10.54
CA GLY A 135 -15.95 -21.34 -11.32
C GLY A 135 -15.43 -21.53 -12.74
N PHE A 136 -16.33 -21.87 -13.66
CA PHE A 136 -16.00 -22.02 -15.10
C PHE A 136 -16.30 -20.76 -15.93
N GLN A 137 -17.02 -19.80 -15.36
CA GLN A 137 -17.48 -18.60 -16.06
C GLN A 137 -16.73 -17.35 -15.56
N PRO A 138 -16.60 -16.30 -16.40
CA PRO A 138 -16.05 -15.03 -15.97
C PRO A 138 -16.86 -14.43 -14.83
N ARG A 139 -16.17 -13.82 -13.87
CA ARG A 139 -16.80 -13.26 -12.68
C ARG A 139 -16.23 -11.90 -12.33
N PHE A 140 -17.14 -10.97 -12.06
CA PHE A 140 -16.84 -9.73 -11.33
C PHE A 140 -17.13 -9.90 -9.84
N SER A 141 -16.38 -9.20 -9.00
CA SER A 141 -16.73 -8.97 -7.61
C SER A 141 -16.40 -7.56 -7.21
N SER A 142 -17.12 -7.06 -6.20
CA SER A 142 -16.80 -5.81 -5.55
C SER A 142 -16.69 -6.03 -4.06
N THR A 143 -15.52 -5.69 -3.50
CA THR A 143 -15.25 -5.79 -2.07
C THR A 143 -15.13 -4.40 -1.49
N HIS A 144 -16.13 -4.01 -0.72
CA HIS A 144 -16.16 -2.73 -0.01
C HIS A 144 -15.35 -2.85 1.27
N ARG A 145 -14.52 -1.84 1.57
CA ARG A 145 -13.60 -1.87 2.71
C ARG A 145 -13.59 -0.54 3.45
N VAL A 146 -13.24 -0.61 4.73
CA VAL A 146 -12.81 0.54 5.51
C VAL A 146 -11.28 0.46 5.55
N ALA A 147 -10.62 1.11 4.60
CA ALA A 147 -9.17 1.22 4.58
C ALA A 147 -8.72 2.09 5.76
N GLU A 148 -7.71 1.61 6.50
CA GLU A 148 -7.05 2.40 7.54
C GLU A 148 -6.27 3.54 6.88
N CYS A 149 -6.88 4.72 6.86
CA CYS A 149 -6.39 5.85 6.08
C CYS A 149 -5.72 6.94 6.93
N SER A 150 -5.47 6.72 8.24
CA SER A 150 -4.82 7.72 9.11
C SER A 150 -3.49 8.24 8.57
N ARG A 151 -2.76 7.41 7.81
CA ARG A 151 -1.50 7.75 7.13
C ARG A 151 -1.54 7.60 5.60
N GLY A 152 -2.71 7.25 5.06
CA GLY A 152 -2.89 6.83 3.66
C GLY A 152 -3.59 7.86 2.77
N THR A 153 -3.70 9.13 3.20
CA THR A 153 -4.41 10.18 2.44
C THR A 153 -3.47 11.25 1.89
N LEU A 154 -3.83 11.83 0.74
CA LEU A 154 -3.04 12.90 0.11
C LEU A 154 -2.86 14.10 1.06
N LYS A 155 -3.92 14.44 1.82
CA LYS A 155 -3.89 15.51 2.82
C LYS A 155 -2.86 15.23 3.91
N TYR A 156 -2.80 13.99 4.42
CA TYR A 156 -1.82 13.59 5.42
C TYR A 156 -0.39 13.75 4.89
N ILE A 157 -0.06 13.17 3.74
CA ILE A 157 1.32 13.21 3.24
C ILE A 157 1.74 14.62 2.81
N LYS A 158 0.82 15.41 2.22
CA LYS A 158 1.12 16.81 1.92
C LYS A 158 1.42 17.58 3.21
N SER A 159 0.61 17.42 4.26
CA SER A 159 0.86 18.04 5.56
C SER A 159 2.24 17.68 6.10
N ARG A 160 2.60 16.39 6.07
CA ARG A 160 3.93 15.89 6.45
C ARG A 160 5.04 16.57 5.66
N CYS A 161 4.94 16.63 4.34
CA CYS A 161 5.94 17.28 3.49
C CYS A 161 6.11 18.76 3.85
N HIS A 162 5.02 19.49 4.08
CA HIS A 162 5.12 20.90 4.47
C HIS A 162 5.81 21.06 5.84
N THR A 163 5.52 20.19 6.81
CA THR A 163 6.24 20.17 8.10
C THR A 163 7.75 19.95 7.93
N ALA A 164 8.18 19.09 7.01
CA ALA A 164 9.61 18.94 6.72
C ALA A 164 10.21 20.23 6.15
N LEU A 165 9.50 20.86 5.20
CA LEU A 165 9.96 22.08 4.52
C LEU A 165 9.96 23.32 5.41
N GLU A 166 9.33 23.31 6.59
CA GLU A 166 9.51 24.39 7.58
C GLU A 166 10.98 24.60 7.98
N ASN A 167 11.83 23.59 7.81
CA ASN A 167 13.26 23.72 8.06
C ASN A 167 14.05 24.25 6.85
N LEU A 168 13.42 24.47 5.70
CA LEU A 168 14.06 25.02 4.51
C LEU A 168 13.87 26.55 4.46
N CYS A 169 14.95 27.26 4.21
CA CYS A 169 14.95 28.71 4.02
C CYS A 169 15.52 29.04 2.65
N MET A 170 14.79 29.84 1.88
CA MET A 170 15.23 30.36 0.58
C MET A 170 15.51 31.85 0.73
N ASN A 171 16.73 32.27 0.41
CA ASN A 171 17.06 33.68 0.33
C ASN A 171 16.47 34.26 -0.98
N THR A 172 15.55 35.22 -0.87
CA THR A 172 14.89 35.83 -2.03
C THR A 172 15.82 36.64 -2.92
N ASP A 173 16.95 37.11 -2.37
CA ASP A 173 17.87 38.01 -3.07
C ASP A 173 19.00 37.24 -3.76
N THR A 174 19.41 36.10 -3.20
CA THR A 174 20.53 35.30 -3.71
C THR A 174 20.13 33.95 -4.30
N GLU A 175 18.85 33.58 -4.18
CA GLU A 175 18.33 32.25 -4.51
C GLU A 175 19.06 31.09 -3.79
N GLU A 176 19.79 31.40 -2.72
CA GLU A 176 20.52 30.38 -1.95
C GLU A 176 19.61 29.69 -0.93
N ALA A 177 19.61 28.36 -0.99
CA ALA A 177 18.93 27.51 -0.04
C ALA A 177 19.79 27.24 1.20
N SER A 178 19.18 27.32 2.38
CA SER A 178 19.80 26.99 3.66
C SER A 178 18.82 26.30 4.60
N LEU A 179 19.32 25.72 5.70
CA LEU A 179 18.49 25.09 6.72
C LEU A 179 18.33 26.03 7.91
N ASN A 180 17.09 26.18 8.41
CA ASN A 180 16.79 26.99 9.59
C ASN A 180 17.49 26.44 10.85
N THR A 181 17.58 25.12 10.98
CA THR A 181 18.23 24.47 12.12
C THR A 181 18.87 23.13 11.75
N LEU A 182 19.91 22.78 12.52
CA LEU A 182 20.54 21.45 12.52
C LEU A 182 20.17 20.64 13.77
N GLN A 183 19.06 20.99 14.43
CA GLN A 183 18.56 20.26 15.58
C GLN A 183 18.21 18.82 15.19
N ARG A 184 18.71 17.84 15.97
CA ARG A 184 18.59 16.42 15.67
C ARG A 184 17.15 15.95 15.44
N SER A 185 16.19 16.40 16.25
CA SER A 185 14.78 16.01 16.10
C SER A 185 14.20 16.47 14.77
N VAL A 186 14.53 17.69 14.34
CA VAL A 186 14.07 18.27 13.07
C VAL A 186 14.71 17.55 11.89
N LEU A 187 16.03 17.28 11.96
CA LEU A 187 16.73 16.52 10.92
C LEU A 187 16.20 15.10 10.79
N TYR A 188 16.00 14.40 11.91
CA TYR A 188 15.41 13.06 11.91
C TYR A 188 14.03 13.07 11.25
N GLN A 189 13.15 13.99 11.67
CA GLN A 189 11.80 14.10 11.15
C GLN A 189 11.79 14.42 9.65
N THR A 190 12.65 15.34 9.20
CA THR A 190 12.79 15.70 7.79
C THR A 190 13.19 14.49 6.95
N GLU A 191 14.23 13.76 7.36
CA GLU A 191 14.73 12.60 6.61
C GLU A 191 13.77 11.39 6.67
N GLU A 192 12.98 11.27 7.74
CA GLU A 192 11.89 10.28 7.85
C GLU A 192 10.75 10.60 6.88
N ILE A 193 10.28 11.85 6.85
CA ILE A 193 9.24 12.32 5.90
C ILE A 193 9.72 12.14 4.46
N HIS A 194 10.99 12.46 4.21
CA HIS A 194 11.61 12.31 2.90
C HIS A 194 11.56 10.85 2.42
N ASN A 195 11.85 9.88 3.30
CA ASN A 195 11.67 8.46 2.99
C ASN A 195 10.19 8.10 2.76
N GLU A 196 9.29 8.60 3.61
CA GLU A 196 7.86 8.31 3.54
C GLU A 196 7.25 8.74 2.19
N VAL A 197 7.50 9.98 1.75
CA VAL A 197 6.99 10.46 0.46
C VAL A 197 7.62 9.72 -0.73
N GLU A 198 8.91 9.35 -0.63
CA GLU A 198 9.57 8.62 -1.71
C GLU A 198 9.02 7.20 -1.87
N PHE A 199 8.93 6.43 -0.79
CA PHE A 199 8.68 4.98 -0.87
C PHE A 199 7.23 4.57 -0.65
N GLU A 200 6.44 5.32 0.10
CA GLU A 200 5.02 5.00 0.33
C GLU A 200 4.10 5.70 -0.68
N TRP A 201 4.60 6.69 -1.43
CA TRP A 201 3.81 7.48 -2.38
C TRP A 201 4.39 7.46 -3.79
N LEU A 202 5.53 8.13 -4.02
CA LEU A 202 6.05 8.34 -5.38
C LEU A 202 6.41 7.02 -6.07
N ARG A 203 7.22 6.18 -5.42
CA ARG A 203 7.63 4.90 -6.02
C ARG A 203 6.46 3.93 -6.16
N GLN A 204 5.55 3.88 -5.19
CA GLN A 204 4.32 3.08 -5.29
C GLN A 204 3.50 3.49 -6.51
N PHE A 205 3.26 4.79 -6.69
CA PHE A 205 2.47 5.31 -7.80
C PHE A 205 3.15 5.06 -9.15
N TRP A 206 4.42 5.43 -9.30
CA TRP A 206 5.12 5.34 -10.58
C TRP A 206 5.47 3.92 -11.00
N PHE A 207 5.66 3.00 -10.05
CA PHE A 207 5.89 1.58 -10.34
C PHE A 207 4.70 0.94 -11.07
N GLN A 208 3.50 1.41 -10.75
CA GLN A 208 2.26 0.96 -11.37
C GLN A 208 2.06 1.57 -12.79
N GLY A 209 2.95 2.47 -13.19
CA GLY A 209 2.94 3.13 -14.49
C GLY A 209 1.75 4.09 -14.67
N LYS A 210 1.52 4.51 -15.92
CA LYS A 210 0.44 5.45 -16.28
C LYS A 210 -0.93 4.78 -16.40
N ARG A 211 -1.13 3.61 -15.77
CA ARG A 211 -2.37 2.81 -15.93
C ARG A 211 -3.62 3.56 -15.47
N TYR A 212 -3.49 4.35 -14.40
CA TYR A 212 -4.55 5.18 -13.86
C TYR A 212 -5.02 6.27 -14.82
N ASN A 213 -4.14 6.76 -15.70
CA ASN A 213 -4.49 7.80 -16.67
C ASN A 213 -5.53 7.34 -17.70
N LYS A 214 -5.77 6.04 -17.83
CA LYS A 214 -6.89 5.50 -18.62
C LYS A 214 -8.25 5.80 -17.98
N CYS A 215 -8.30 5.93 -16.65
CA CYS A 215 -9.54 6.04 -15.89
C CYS A 215 -9.70 7.41 -15.24
N THR A 216 -8.61 8.08 -14.84
CA THR A 216 -8.64 9.41 -14.22
C THR A 216 -7.27 10.11 -14.31
N ASN A 217 -7.27 11.43 -14.41
CA ASN A 217 -6.07 12.27 -14.31
C ASN A 217 -5.89 12.88 -12.90
N PHE A 218 -6.77 12.57 -11.95
CA PHE A 218 -6.79 13.16 -10.60
C PHE A 218 -5.43 13.11 -9.90
N TRP A 219 -4.75 11.96 -9.96
CA TRP A 219 -3.49 11.74 -9.25
C TRP A 219 -2.29 12.39 -9.90
N MET A 220 -2.36 12.78 -11.18
CA MET A 220 -1.19 13.32 -11.89
C MET A 220 -0.70 14.61 -11.26
N ALA A 221 -1.59 15.59 -11.06
CA ALA A 221 -1.23 16.85 -10.42
C ALA A 221 -0.74 16.64 -8.97
N ALA A 222 -1.43 15.77 -8.23
CA ALA A 222 -1.06 15.44 -6.86
C ALA A 222 0.35 14.82 -6.76
N MET A 223 0.71 13.94 -7.68
CA MET A 223 2.02 13.27 -7.69
C MET A 223 3.13 14.20 -8.19
N THR A 224 2.83 15.09 -9.14
CA THR A 224 3.75 16.17 -9.53
C THR A 224 4.06 17.08 -8.33
N ASP A 225 3.04 17.52 -7.58
CA ASP A 225 3.25 18.31 -6.37
C ASP A 225 4.13 17.56 -5.35
N LEU A 226 3.87 16.28 -5.11
CA LEU A 226 4.68 15.47 -4.18
C LEU A 226 6.12 15.29 -4.66
N GLU A 227 6.34 15.17 -5.98
CA GLU A 227 7.68 15.06 -6.55
C GLU A 227 8.47 16.36 -6.36
N ASP A 228 7.84 17.53 -6.50
CA ASP A 228 8.49 18.81 -6.28
C ASP A 228 8.82 19.06 -4.80
N LEU A 229 7.94 18.62 -3.88
CA LEU A 229 8.23 18.61 -2.45
C LEU A 229 9.38 17.65 -2.12
N TRP A 230 9.42 16.47 -2.75
CA TRP A 230 10.51 15.50 -2.61
C TRP A 230 11.86 16.06 -3.12
N LYS A 231 11.88 16.75 -4.27
CA LYS A 231 13.09 17.41 -4.80
C LYS A 231 13.66 18.44 -3.83
N GLN A 232 12.80 19.20 -3.16
CA GLN A 232 13.24 20.13 -2.12
C GLN A 232 13.88 19.38 -0.93
N MET A 233 13.33 18.22 -0.54
CA MET A 233 13.92 17.38 0.51
C MET A 233 15.25 16.73 0.08
N GLU A 234 15.44 16.36 -1.19
CA GLU A 234 16.76 15.95 -1.72
C GLU A 234 17.80 17.08 -1.56
N MET A 235 17.41 18.31 -1.88
CA MET A 235 18.27 19.48 -1.65
C MET A 235 18.56 19.68 -0.16
N MET A 236 17.57 19.53 0.73
CA MET A 236 17.78 19.62 2.17
C MET A 236 18.79 18.57 2.67
N THR A 237 18.70 17.32 2.22
CA THR A 237 19.71 16.29 2.55
C THR A 237 21.10 16.73 2.10
N SER A 238 21.24 17.30 0.90
CA SER A 238 22.51 17.87 0.42
C SER A 238 23.04 18.98 1.33
N LEU A 239 22.17 19.88 1.80
CA LEU A 239 22.55 20.96 2.73
C LEU A 239 23.03 20.41 4.09
N VAL A 240 22.40 19.36 4.61
CA VAL A 240 22.86 18.68 5.84
C VAL A 240 24.27 18.12 5.64
N LEU A 241 24.52 17.43 4.52
CA LEU A 241 25.83 16.85 4.22
C LEU A 241 26.91 17.93 4.07
N LYS A 242 26.62 19.03 3.37
CA LYS A 242 27.53 20.20 3.26
C LYS A 242 27.80 20.82 4.63
N ALA A 243 26.79 20.92 5.50
CA ALA A 243 26.97 21.45 6.85
C ALA A 243 27.85 20.56 7.72
N ILE A 244 27.76 19.23 7.54
CA ILE A 244 28.64 18.25 8.19
C ILE A 244 30.08 18.41 7.71
N GLU A 245 30.29 18.52 6.40
CA GLU A 245 31.63 18.69 5.79
C GLU A 245 32.31 19.98 6.27
N LYS A 246 31.59 21.10 6.28
CA LYS A 246 32.09 22.40 6.80
C LYS A 246 32.45 22.36 8.29
N ARG A 247 31.88 21.42 9.06
CA ARG A 247 32.11 21.23 10.50
C ARG A 247 33.13 20.14 10.80
N SER A 248 34.02 19.83 9.85
CA SER A 248 35.09 18.83 10.01
C SER A 248 35.96 19.04 11.26
N HIS A 249 36.08 20.29 11.74
CA HIS A 249 36.83 20.64 12.96
C HIS A 249 36.03 20.51 14.28
N ALA A 250 34.75 20.12 14.25
CA ALA A 250 33.89 19.93 15.43
C ALA A 250 33.35 18.47 15.53
N PRO A 251 34.23 17.49 15.82
CA PRO A 251 33.95 16.07 15.61
C PRO A 251 32.77 15.53 16.45
N GLU A 252 32.57 16.02 17.67
CA GLU A 252 31.50 15.52 18.54
C GLU A 252 30.11 15.94 18.06
N ALA A 253 29.94 17.22 17.68
CA ALA A 253 28.67 17.72 17.15
C ALA A 253 28.33 17.06 15.81
N THR A 254 29.33 16.90 14.95
CA THR A 254 29.20 16.20 13.67
C THR A 254 28.81 14.72 13.86
N CYS A 255 29.46 14.02 14.78
CA CYS A 255 29.14 12.63 15.11
C CYS A 255 27.68 12.47 15.60
N ARG A 256 27.17 13.43 16.38
CA ARG A 256 25.77 13.41 16.85
C ARG A 256 24.76 13.59 15.71
N ILE A 257 25.04 14.46 14.74
CA ILE A 257 24.18 14.64 13.56
C ILE A 257 24.21 13.37 12.69
N LEU A 258 25.39 12.84 12.41
CA LEU A 258 25.55 11.61 11.61
C LEU A 258 24.80 10.42 12.23
N LYS A 259 24.93 10.20 13.55
CA LYS A 259 24.18 9.16 14.27
C LYS A 259 22.66 9.32 14.16
N THR A 260 22.18 10.53 13.91
CA THR A 260 20.75 10.82 13.78
C THR A 260 20.23 10.48 12.37
N ILE A 261 20.95 10.88 11.32
CA ILE A 261 20.46 10.77 9.94
C ILE A 261 20.92 9.49 9.23
N LEU A 262 22.07 8.92 9.59
CA LEU A 262 22.67 7.78 8.89
C LEU A 262 21.72 6.56 8.82
N PRO A 263 20.98 6.19 9.88
CA PRO A 263 20.04 5.06 9.78
C PRO A 263 18.95 5.29 8.72
N LEU A 264 18.47 6.53 8.56
CA LEU A 264 17.44 6.91 7.59
C LEU A 264 17.99 6.90 6.16
N LEU A 265 19.23 7.35 5.96
CA LEU A 265 19.92 7.31 4.67
C LEU A 265 20.22 5.87 4.23
N LEU A 266 20.62 5.00 5.17
CA LEU A 266 20.82 3.57 4.88
C LEU A 266 19.50 2.89 4.49
N VAL A 267 18.40 3.21 5.16
CA VAL A 267 17.06 2.73 4.76
C VAL A 267 16.73 3.23 3.35
N ARG A 268 16.96 4.52 3.06
CA ARG A 268 16.73 5.10 1.73
C ARG A 268 17.53 4.38 0.66
N GLN A 269 18.82 4.15 0.88
CA GLN A 269 19.68 3.44 -0.08
C GLN A 269 19.16 2.03 -0.36
N ASN A 270 18.89 1.23 0.68
CA ASN A 270 18.41 -0.14 0.53
C ASN A 270 17.07 -0.18 -0.23
N LEU A 271 16.14 0.73 0.09
CA LEU A 271 14.86 0.80 -0.62
C LEU A 271 15.06 1.27 -2.07
N ARG A 272 15.94 2.25 -2.34
CA ARG A 272 16.27 2.66 -3.73
C ARG A 272 16.86 1.52 -4.55
N GLU A 273 17.60 0.60 -3.94
CA GLU A 273 18.10 -0.61 -4.59
C GLU A 273 16.96 -1.61 -4.83
N GLU A 274 16.14 -1.87 -3.81
CA GLU A 274 15.00 -2.80 -3.90
C GLU A 274 13.99 -2.38 -4.97
N TRP A 275 13.70 -1.08 -5.10
CA TRP A 275 12.77 -0.53 -6.09
C TRP A 275 13.36 -0.39 -7.50
N ARG A 276 14.68 -0.56 -7.66
CA ARG A 276 15.35 -0.57 -8.98
C ARG A 276 15.38 -1.96 -9.61
N GLN A 277 15.37 -3.01 -8.78
CA GLN A 277 15.27 -4.41 -9.19
C GLN A 277 13.84 -4.76 -9.60
#